data_AF-A0A2A4NET2-F1
#
_entry.id   AF-A0A2A4NET2-F1
#
_cell.length_a   1.000
_cell.length_b   1.000
_cell.length_c   1.000
_cell.angle_alpha   90.00
_cell.angle_beta   90.00
_cell.angle_gamma   90.00
#
_symmetry.space_group_name_H-M   'P 1'
#
loop_
_entity.id
_entity.type
_entity.pdbx_description
1 polymer ?
#
loop_
_entity_poly.entity_id
_entity_poly.type
_entity_poly.pdbx_seq_one_letter_code
_entity_poly.pdbx_strand_id
1 'polypeptide(L)'
;MIVEKDEIKRITDFKTGDIFENTKAGKKIKEVYRCQLALYASIILKKQSSLPVLSIENIRGDKHIVELSKTFISDVKYRSVELKRKIDFAVNNDDINSLAVSNCEYCNYRIVCQSYKNNLMNKKIGSRIDLHGKVVKVNIAEIQIEIVNRIFIVKKIATDKKIKIGSEISIYNLYYPDEEKNILYFLDNTIIKHE
;
A
#
# COMPACT_ATOMS: atom_id res chain seq x y z
N MET A 1 -18.61 -6.99 -17.70
CA MET A 1 -18.97 -5.98 -18.71
C MET A 1 -20.20 -6.48 -19.44
N ILE A 2 -21.23 -5.65 -19.60
CA ILE A 2 -22.44 -6.03 -20.35
C ILE A 2 -22.46 -5.23 -21.65
N VAL A 3 -22.54 -5.94 -22.78
CA VAL A 3 -22.54 -5.39 -24.15
C VAL A 3 -23.91 -5.65 -24.77
N GLU A 4 -24.52 -4.62 -25.36
CA GLU A 4 -25.78 -4.71 -26.09
C GLU A 4 -25.68 -3.90 -27.38
N LYS A 5 -25.99 -4.51 -28.52
CA LYS A 5 -25.90 -3.88 -29.85
C LYS A 5 -24.54 -3.20 -30.08
N ASP A 6 -23.47 -3.92 -29.77
CA ASP A 6 -22.07 -3.46 -29.85
C ASP A 6 -21.69 -2.26 -28.96
N GLU A 7 -22.61 -1.79 -28.11
CA GLU A 7 -22.33 -0.77 -27.10
C GLU A 7 -22.18 -1.39 -25.72
N ILE A 8 -21.18 -0.94 -24.97
CA ILE A 8 -21.04 -1.27 -23.57
C ILE A 8 -22.05 -0.43 -22.78
N LYS A 9 -23.05 -1.08 -22.19
CA LYS A 9 -24.09 -0.41 -21.39
C LYS A 9 -23.72 -0.32 -19.92
N ARG A 10 -22.90 -1.25 -19.43
CA ARG A 10 -22.54 -1.32 -18.01
C ARG A 10 -21.11 -1.82 -17.78
N ILE A 11 -20.44 -1.14 -16.85
CA ILE A 11 -19.18 -1.58 -16.25
C ILE A 11 -19.44 -1.82 -14.77
N THR A 12 -19.15 -3.04 -14.31
CA THR A 12 -19.22 -3.41 -12.90
C THR A 12 -17.83 -3.87 -12.47
N ASP A 13 -17.28 -3.23 -11.45
CA ASP A 13 -15.98 -3.54 -10.85
C ASP A 13 -16.19 -4.24 -9.50
N PHE A 14 -15.64 -5.45 -9.35
CA PHE A 14 -15.86 -6.29 -8.18
C PHE A 14 -14.77 -6.04 -7.14
N LYS A 15 -15.14 -5.82 -5.88
CA LYS A 15 -14.22 -5.52 -4.77
C LYS A 15 -14.44 -6.45 -3.58
N THR A 16 -13.33 -6.92 -3.04
CA THR A 16 -13.31 -7.83 -1.88
C THR A 16 -13.16 -7.11 -0.54
N GLY A 17 -12.55 -5.91 -0.54
CA GLY A 17 -12.35 -5.10 0.64
C GLY A 17 -13.47 -4.08 0.88
N ASP A 18 -13.31 -3.28 1.94
CA ASP A 18 -14.18 -2.14 2.20
C ASP A 18 -14.14 -1.15 1.04
N ILE A 19 -15.30 -0.87 0.46
CA ILE A 19 -15.44 0.06 -0.68
C ILE A 19 -15.65 1.51 -0.25
N PHE A 20 -15.92 1.73 1.04
CA PHE A 20 -16.24 3.04 1.59
C PHE A 20 -15.09 3.62 2.40
N GLU A 21 -15.03 4.94 2.44
CA GLU A 21 -14.27 5.70 3.42
C GLU A 21 -15.23 6.51 4.31
N ASN A 22 -14.88 6.64 5.58
CA ASN A 22 -15.65 7.45 6.52
C ASN A 22 -15.30 8.92 6.33
N THR A 23 -16.31 9.75 6.06
CA THR A 23 -16.18 11.21 5.98
C THR A 23 -17.07 11.86 7.03
N LYS A 24 -16.87 13.16 7.30
CA LYS A 24 -17.76 13.93 8.19
C LYS A 24 -19.22 13.90 7.74
N ALA A 25 -19.48 13.69 6.45
CA ALA A 25 -20.81 13.63 5.85
C ALA A 25 -21.35 12.19 5.68
N GLY A 26 -20.69 11.19 6.30
CA GLY A 26 -21.04 9.77 6.17
C GLY A 26 -20.09 8.99 5.27
N LYS A 27 -20.53 7.82 4.79
CA LYS A 27 -19.73 6.93 3.97
C LYS A 27 -19.72 7.38 2.51
N LYS A 28 -18.53 7.46 1.90
CA LYS A 28 -18.37 7.72 0.46
C LYS A 28 -17.57 6.59 -0.18
N ILE A 29 -17.81 6.31 -1.45
CA ILE A 29 -16.98 5.35 -2.20
C ILE A 29 -15.57 5.92 -2.28
N LYS A 30 -14.57 5.09 -1.95
CA LYS A 30 -13.15 5.49 -1.95
C LYS A 30 -12.76 6.09 -3.29
N GLU A 31 -12.04 7.20 -3.25
CA GLU A 31 -11.61 7.94 -4.45
C GLU A 31 -10.82 7.06 -5.43
N VAL A 32 -9.98 6.16 -4.92
CA VAL A 32 -9.22 5.21 -5.77
C VAL A 32 -10.11 4.36 -6.67
N TYR A 33 -11.30 3.97 -6.21
CA TYR A 33 -12.25 3.19 -7.01
C TYR A 33 -13.02 4.05 -7.99
N ARG A 34 -13.30 5.32 -7.63
CA ARG A 34 -13.87 6.30 -8.55
C ARG A 34 -12.92 6.58 -9.72
N CYS A 35 -11.63 6.77 -9.44
CA CYS A 35 -10.59 6.93 -10.46
C CYS A 35 -10.48 5.70 -11.37
N GLN A 36 -10.54 4.49 -10.81
CA GLN A 36 -10.50 3.25 -11.60
C GLN A 36 -11.67 3.16 -12.59
N LEU A 37 -12.90 3.42 -12.13
CA LEU A 37 -14.09 3.45 -13.00
C LEU A 37 -14.02 4.58 -14.04
N ALA A 38 -13.51 5.75 -13.67
CA ALA A 38 -13.28 6.85 -14.61
C ALA A 38 -12.33 6.45 -15.75
N LEU A 39 -11.23 5.75 -15.43
CA LEU A 39 -10.30 5.26 -16.44
C LEU A 39 -10.96 4.25 -17.38
N TYR A 40 -11.75 3.31 -16.87
CA TYR A 40 -12.53 2.38 -17.70
C TYR A 40 -13.50 3.12 -18.63
N ALA A 41 -14.29 4.05 -18.07
CA ALA A 41 -15.19 4.88 -18.85
C ALA A 41 -14.45 5.68 -19.94
N SER A 42 -13.27 6.22 -19.64
CA SER A 42 -12.47 6.99 -20.59
C SER A 42 -12.02 6.17 -21.81
N ILE A 43 -11.79 4.87 -21.64
CA ILE A 43 -11.45 3.95 -22.74
C ILE A 43 -12.68 3.68 -23.58
N ILE A 44 -13.83 3.46 -22.94
CA ILE A 44 -15.10 3.18 -23.63
C ILE A 44 -15.54 4.38 -24.45
N LEU A 45 -15.43 5.59 -23.90
CA LEU A 45 -15.76 6.83 -24.61
C LEU A 45 -14.88 7.12 -25.83
N LYS A 46 -13.78 6.36 -26.06
CA LYS A 46 -13.05 6.40 -27.35
C LYS A 46 -13.75 5.63 -28.46
N LYS A 47 -14.61 4.66 -28.12
CA LYS A 47 -15.23 3.72 -29.05
C LYS A 47 -16.74 3.94 -29.21
N GLN A 48 -17.38 4.57 -28.23
CA GLN A 48 -18.82 4.90 -28.26
C GLN A 48 -19.06 6.29 -27.66
N SER A 49 -20.17 6.93 -28.04
CA SER A 49 -20.55 8.27 -27.58
C SER A 49 -21.26 8.26 -26.21
N SER A 50 -21.86 7.13 -25.85
CA SER A 50 -22.64 6.95 -24.62
C SER A 50 -21.76 6.52 -23.44
N LEU A 51 -21.99 7.11 -22.27
CA LEU A 51 -21.34 6.71 -21.03
C LEU A 51 -22.07 5.48 -20.46
N PRO A 52 -21.39 4.34 -20.22
CA PRO A 52 -22.02 3.21 -19.54
C PRO A 52 -22.41 3.53 -18.11
N VAL A 53 -23.39 2.80 -17.58
CA VAL A 53 -23.66 2.78 -16.15
C VAL A 53 -22.45 2.17 -15.43
N LEU A 54 -21.91 2.89 -14.46
CA LEU A 54 -20.76 2.46 -13.67
C LEU A 54 -21.24 1.97 -12.32
N SER A 55 -20.73 0.82 -11.87
CA SER A 55 -21.06 0.29 -10.55
C SER A 55 -19.89 -0.44 -9.92
N ILE A 56 -19.90 -0.51 -8.59
CA ILE A 56 -19.03 -1.37 -7.80
C ILE A 56 -19.91 -2.43 -7.14
N GLU A 57 -19.43 -3.67 -7.10
CA GLU A 57 -20.11 -4.76 -6.40
C GLU A 57 -19.17 -5.39 -5.37
N ASN A 58 -19.64 -5.55 -4.13
CA ASN A 58 -18.85 -6.18 -3.08
C ASN A 58 -19.04 -7.71 -3.09
N ILE A 59 -18.26 -8.44 -2.28
CA ILE A 59 -18.36 -9.91 -2.15
C ILE A 59 -19.69 -10.41 -1.59
N ARG A 60 -20.50 -9.54 -1.00
CA ARG A 60 -21.85 -9.87 -0.51
C ARG A 60 -22.91 -9.74 -1.61
N GLY A 61 -22.51 -9.29 -2.81
CA GLY A 61 -23.41 -9.00 -3.93
C GLY A 61 -24.04 -7.61 -3.86
N ASP A 62 -23.68 -6.76 -2.88
CA ASP A 62 -24.22 -5.40 -2.79
C ASP A 62 -23.65 -4.56 -3.93
N LYS A 63 -24.53 -4.11 -4.82
CA LYS A 63 -24.19 -3.28 -5.98
C LYS A 63 -24.47 -1.81 -5.71
N HIS A 64 -23.46 -0.98 -5.93
CA HIS A 64 -23.51 0.46 -5.76
C HIS A 64 -23.27 1.16 -7.10
N ILE A 65 -24.23 1.96 -7.56
CA ILE A 65 -24.07 2.80 -8.75
C ILE A 65 -23.14 3.97 -8.42
N VAL A 66 -22.21 4.25 -9.32
CA VAL A 66 -21.23 5.32 -9.16
C VAL A 66 -21.43 6.36 -10.25
N GLU A 67 -21.91 7.54 -9.87
CA GLU A 67 -22.10 8.64 -10.79
C GLU A 67 -20.82 9.45 -10.94
N LEU A 68 -20.29 9.52 -12.16
CA LEU A 68 -19.09 10.28 -12.50
C LEU A 68 -19.40 11.24 -13.65
N SER A 69 -19.02 12.51 -13.48
CA SER A 69 -19.16 13.49 -14.54
C SER A 69 -18.13 13.28 -15.66
N LYS A 70 -18.46 13.71 -16.88
CA LYS A 70 -17.50 13.74 -18.00
C LYS A 70 -16.25 14.58 -17.67
N THR A 71 -16.40 15.63 -16.88
CA THR A 71 -15.27 16.47 -16.43
C THR A 71 -14.33 15.70 -15.51
N PHE A 72 -14.86 14.95 -14.54
CA PHE A 72 -14.07 14.10 -13.65
C PHE A 72 -13.34 13.00 -14.44
N ILE A 73 -14.02 12.37 -15.39
CA ILE A 73 -13.42 11.33 -16.25
C ILE A 73 -12.24 11.90 -17.06
N SER A 74 -12.41 13.09 -17.63
CA SER A 74 -11.35 13.77 -18.39
C SER A 74 -10.17 14.17 -17.52
N ASP A 75 -10.41 14.68 -16.31
CA ASP A 75 -9.35 15.01 -15.33
C ASP A 75 -8.53 13.78 -14.96
N VAL A 76 -9.19 12.68 -14.56
CA VAL A 76 -8.51 11.44 -14.18
C VAL A 76 -7.69 10.89 -15.35
N LYS A 77 -8.23 10.92 -16.57
CA LYS A 77 -7.49 10.54 -17.78
C LYS A 77 -6.25 11.41 -17.97
N TYR A 78 -6.39 12.74 -17.88
CA TYR A 78 -5.26 13.66 -18.02
C TYR A 78 -4.17 13.37 -16.99
N ARG A 79 -4.54 13.27 -15.71
CA ARG A 79 -3.62 12.94 -14.61
C ARG A 79 -2.90 11.61 -14.81
N SER A 80 -3.58 10.61 -15.38
CA SER A 80 -2.96 9.30 -15.67
C SER A 80 -1.89 9.39 -16.76
N VAL A 81 -2.10 10.22 -17.79
CA VAL A 81 -1.12 10.45 -18.86
C VAL A 81 0.08 11.22 -18.31
N GLU A 82 -0.16 12.23 -17.49
CA GLU A 82 0.90 12.98 -16.81
C GLU A 82 1.72 12.08 -15.87
N LEU A 83 1.06 11.20 -15.12
CA LEU A 83 1.75 10.24 -14.27
C LEU A 83 2.64 9.29 -15.11
N LYS A 84 2.14 8.78 -16.24
CA LYS A 84 2.94 7.95 -17.15
C LYS A 84 4.18 8.72 -17.63
N ARG A 85 4.03 9.97 -18.05
CA ARG A 85 5.16 10.82 -18.50
C ARG A 85 6.21 10.99 -17.41
N LYS A 86 5.78 11.24 -16.17
CA LYS A 86 6.69 11.32 -15.01
C LYS A 86 7.44 10.01 -14.77
N ILE A 87 6.74 8.88 -14.86
CA ILE A 87 7.35 7.55 -14.72
C ILE A 87 8.38 7.31 -15.84
N ASP A 88 8.01 7.55 -17.09
CA ASP A 88 8.92 7.38 -18.24
C ASP A 88 10.17 8.25 -18.08
N PHE A 89 10.00 9.52 -17.65
CA PHE A 89 11.11 10.43 -17.39
C PHE A 89 12.04 9.90 -16.30
N ALA A 90 11.49 9.49 -15.15
CA ALA A 90 12.27 8.96 -14.04
C ALA A 90 13.05 7.69 -14.43
N VAL A 91 12.42 6.77 -15.18
CA VAL A 91 13.07 5.55 -15.67
C VAL A 91 14.21 5.88 -16.65
N ASN A 92 13.98 6.77 -17.60
CA ASN A 92 14.99 7.13 -18.61
C ASN A 92 16.20 7.88 -18.04
N ASN A 93 16.07 8.48 -16.85
CA ASN A 93 17.14 9.20 -16.16
C ASN A 93 17.69 8.44 -14.94
N ASP A 94 17.32 7.18 -14.74
CA ASP A 94 17.68 6.36 -13.57
C ASP A 94 17.35 7.02 -12.21
N ASP A 95 16.29 7.84 -12.18
CA ASP A 95 15.81 8.57 -11.00
C ASP A 95 14.47 8.02 -10.50
N ILE A 96 14.40 6.69 -10.35
CA ILE A 96 13.18 6.01 -9.86
C ILE A 96 12.80 6.49 -8.45
N ASN A 97 13.77 6.94 -7.65
CA ASN A 97 13.54 7.44 -6.30
C ASN A 97 12.66 8.70 -6.27
N SER A 98 12.68 9.52 -7.34
CA SER A 98 11.76 10.67 -7.49
C SER A 98 10.27 10.28 -7.54
N LEU A 99 9.96 9.02 -7.86
CA LEU A 99 8.60 8.50 -7.91
C LEU A 99 8.08 8.02 -6.55
N ALA A 100 8.89 8.11 -5.48
CA ALA A 100 8.45 7.74 -4.15
C ALA A 100 7.26 8.60 -3.71
N VAL A 101 6.15 7.95 -3.34
CA VAL A 101 4.90 8.58 -2.94
C VAL A 101 4.64 8.44 -1.44
N SER A 102 3.69 9.21 -0.91
CA SER A 102 3.09 8.96 0.39
C SER A 102 2.46 7.55 0.42
N ASN A 103 2.50 6.89 1.58
CA ASN A 103 2.03 5.51 1.85
C ASN A 103 3.11 4.39 1.87
N CYS A 104 4.36 4.75 2.14
CA CYS A 104 5.45 3.78 2.32
C CYS A 104 5.18 2.68 3.36
N GLU A 105 4.37 2.97 4.39
CA GLU A 105 3.98 2.02 5.46
C GLU A 105 3.36 0.72 4.91
N TYR A 106 2.60 0.81 3.82
CA TYR A 106 1.90 -0.32 3.20
C TYR A 106 2.52 -0.72 1.86
N CYS A 107 3.69 -0.16 1.51
CA CYS A 107 4.37 -0.48 0.27
C CYS A 107 5.11 -1.82 0.39
N ASN A 108 4.81 -2.77 -0.51
CA ASN A 108 5.49 -4.07 -0.55
C ASN A 108 6.96 -3.96 -0.98
N TYR A 109 7.32 -2.91 -1.73
CA TYR A 109 8.69 -2.67 -2.19
C TYR A 109 9.58 -2.01 -1.14
N ARG A 110 9.05 -1.64 0.03
CA ARG A 110 9.82 -0.93 1.06
C ARG A 110 11.04 -1.70 1.56
N ILE A 111 11.01 -3.03 1.47
CA ILE A 111 12.12 -3.92 1.85
C ILE A 111 13.38 -3.65 1.02
N VAL A 112 13.21 -3.30 -0.25
CA VAL A 112 14.31 -3.05 -1.20
C VAL A 112 14.49 -1.57 -1.53
N CYS A 113 13.64 -0.69 -0.99
CA CYS A 113 13.67 0.73 -1.28
C CYS A 113 14.69 1.45 -0.41
N GLN A 114 15.75 2.00 -1.02
CA GLN A 114 16.79 2.73 -0.28
C GLN A 114 16.26 4.00 0.37
N SER A 115 15.40 4.75 -0.33
CA SER A 115 14.76 5.93 0.24
C SER A 115 13.95 5.58 1.50
N TYR A 116 13.24 4.45 1.50
CA TYR A 116 12.55 3.97 2.70
C TYR A 116 13.54 3.63 3.83
N LYS A 117 14.56 2.82 3.54
CA LYS A 117 15.59 2.42 4.50
C LYS A 117 16.24 3.65 5.17
N ASN A 118 16.57 4.68 4.39
CA ASN A 118 17.21 5.89 4.91
C ASN A 118 16.28 6.78 5.73
N ASN A 119 15.00 6.88 5.36
CA ASN A 119 14.11 7.88 5.92
C ASN A 119 13.15 7.37 6.98
N LEU A 120 12.77 6.09 6.94
CA LEU A 120 11.66 5.53 7.73
C LEU A 120 12.03 4.27 8.53
N MET A 121 13.14 3.60 8.21
CA MET A 121 13.64 2.50 9.05
C MET A 121 13.91 3.00 10.48
N ASN A 122 13.63 2.17 11.47
CA ASN A 122 13.75 2.48 12.90
C ASN A 122 12.85 3.64 13.38
N LYS A 123 11.87 4.06 12.56
CA LYS A 123 10.88 5.09 12.94
C LYS A 123 9.49 4.47 12.98
N LYS A 124 8.72 4.82 14.00
CA LYS A 124 7.34 4.39 14.10
C LYS A 124 6.48 5.07 13.05
N ILE A 125 5.59 4.31 12.43
CA ILE A 125 4.55 4.80 11.54
C ILE A 125 3.21 4.23 12.03
N GLY A 126 2.36 5.09 12.58
CA GLY A 126 1.12 4.65 13.23
C GLY A 126 1.40 3.75 14.42
N SER A 127 1.00 2.48 14.34
CA SER A 127 1.27 1.45 15.34
C SER A 127 2.31 0.42 14.88
N ARG A 128 3.04 0.72 13.80
CA ARG A 128 4.01 -0.18 13.18
C ARG A 128 5.40 0.43 13.22
N ILE A 129 6.40 -0.44 13.16
CA ILE A 129 7.79 -0.06 12.98
C ILE A 129 8.50 -1.15 12.17
N ASP A 130 9.44 -0.74 11.34
CA ASP A 130 10.44 -1.62 10.74
C ASP A 130 11.78 -1.34 11.43
N LEU A 131 12.53 -2.38 11.76
CA LEU A 131 13.82 -2.27 12.44
C LEU A 131 14.98 -2.72 11.55
N HIS A 132 16.13 -2.06 11.70
CA HIS A 132 17.42 -2.50 11.22
C HIS A 132 18.47 -2.26 12.30
N GLY A 133 19.15 -3.31 12.73
CA GLY A 133 20.15 -3.23 13.79
C GLY A 133 20.83 -4.57 14.07
N LYS A 134 21.64 -4.58 15.13
CA LYS A 134 22.46 -5.73 15.51
C LYS A 134 21.75 -6.60 16.54
N VAL A 135 21.76 -7.91 16.34
CA VAL A 135 21.22 -8.85 17.31
C VAL A 135 22.17 -8.98 18.50
N VAL A 136 21.72 -8.61 19.69
CA VAL A 136 22.52 -8.70 20.92
C VAL A 136 22.13 -9.88 21.81
N LYS A 137 20.90 -10.38 21.67
CA LYS A 137 20.41 -11.54 22.42
C LYS A 137 19.36 -12.31 21.61
N VAL A 138 19.41 -13.63 21.69
CA VAL A 138 18.41 -14.53 21.09
C VAL A 138 17.91 -15.49 22.18
N ASN A 139 16.60 -15.48 22.40
CA ASN A 139 15.89 -16.42 23.24
C ASN A 139 14.83 -17.17 22.39
N ILE A 140 14.22 -18.21 22.95
CA ILE A 140 13.19 -19.01 22.24
C ILE A 140 12.00 -18.14 21.78
N ALA A 141 11.57 -17.17 22.59
CA ALA A 141 10.35 -16.39 22.35
C ALA A 141 10.60 -14.92 21.99
N GLU A 142 11.84 -14.45 22.07
CA GLU A 142 12.20 -13.06 21.85
C GLU A 142 13.64 -12.89 21.37
N ILE A 143 13.91 -11.78 20.69
CA ILE A 143 15.26 -11.31 20.39
C ILE A 143 15.41 -9.88 20.86
N GLN A 144 16.65 -9.48 21.11
CA GLN A 144 17.00 -8.10 21.41
C GLN A 144 17.85 -7.53 20.28
N ILE A 145 17.44 -6.36 19.78
CA ILE A 145 18.09 -5.66 18.68
C ILE A 145 18.59 -4.32 19.18
N GLU A 146 19.88 -4.07 18.99
CA GLU A 146 20.52 -2.80 19.30
C GLU A 146 20.51 -1.88 18.08
N ILE A 147 20.05 -0.64 18.30
CA ILE A 147 19.96 0.43 17.32
C ILE A 147 20.38 1.73 18.00
N VAL A 148 21.51 2.32 17.58
CA VAL A 148 22.00 3.63 18.06
C VAL A 148 21.85 3.78 19.59
N ASN A 149 22.42 2.82 20.34
CA ASN A 149 22.40 2.74 21.80
C ASN A 149 21.02 2.53 22.46
N ARG A 150 20.00 2.10 21.70
CA ARG A 150 18.72 1.64 22.23
C ARG A 150 18.54 0.16 21.95
N ILE A 151 17.96 -0.55 22.92
CA ILE A 151 17.65 -1.97 22.78
C ILE A 151 16.14 -2.12 22.62
N PHE A 152 15.74 -2.73 21.52
CA PHE A 152 14.36 -3.15 21.29
C PHE A 152 14.21 -4.62 21.60
N ILE A 153 13.16 -4.96 22.35
CA ILE A 153 12.79 -6.35 22.64
C ILE A 153 11.69 -6.76 21.68
N VAL A 154 11.99 -7.71 20.79
CA VAL A 154 11.04 -8.19 19.80
C VAL A 154 10.51 -9.55 20.23
N LYS A 155 9.23 -9.59 20.63
CA LYS A 155 8.54 -10.76 21.20
C LYS A 155 7.72 -11.51 20.15
N LYS A 156 7.32 -12.74 20.53
CA LYS A 156 6.51 -13.67 19.72
C LYS A 156 7.23 -14.12 18.44
N ILE A 157 8.55 -14.21 18.51
CA ILE A 157 9.31 -14.86 17.44
C ILE A 157 9.06 -16.36 17.52
N ALA A 158 8.53 -16.95 16.45
CA ALA A 158 8.79 -18.35 16.17
C ALA A 158 10.26 -18.39 15.73
N THR A 159 11.15 -18.83 16.64
CA THR A 159 12.59 -18.72 16.45
C THR A 159 13.02 -19.39 15.15
N ASP A 160 13.30 -18.58 14.12
CA ASP A 160 14.04 -19.04 12.97
C ASP A 160 15.45 -19.38 13.47
N LYS A 161 15.85 -20.65 13.32
CA LYS A 161 17.16 -21.17 13.76
C LYS A 161 18.34 -20.44 13.11
N LYS A 162 18.08 -19.52 12.17
CA LYS A 162 19.08 -18.74 11.43
C LYS A 162 19.52 -17.45 12.12
N ILE A 163 18.80 -16.93 13.11
CA ILE A 163 19.18 -15.68 13.78
C ILE A 163 20.33 -15.94 14.75
N LYS A 164 21.47 -15.26 14.53
CA LYS A 164 22.67 -15.41 15.36
C LYS A 164 22.95 -14.13 16.14
N ILE A 165 23.47 -14.27 17.35
CA ILE A 165 24.00 -13.12 18.09
C ILE A 165 25.15 -12.50 17.28
N GLY A 166 25.15 -11.18 17.18
CA GLY A 166 26.13 -10.40 16.45
C GLY A 166 25.77 -10.10 14.99
N SER A 167 24.79 -10.78 14.39
CA SER A 167 24.37 -10.50 13.01
C SER A 167 23.59 -9.20 12.91
N GLU A 168 23.76 -8.47 11.82
CA GLU A 168 22.84 -7.40 11.42
C GLU A 168 21.64 -7.98 10.69
N ILE A 169 20.45 -7.52 11.06
CA ILE A 169 19.20 -7.96 10.44
C ILE A 169 18.27 -6.78 10.24
N SER A 170 17.42 -6.89 9.23
CA SER A 170 16.26 -6.02 9.04
C SER A 170 14.99 -6.80 9.31
N ILE A 171 14.12 -6.28 10.20
CA ILE A 171 12.82 -6.86 10.52
C ILE A 171 11.71 -5.89 10.12
N TYR A 172 10.83 -6.35 9.25
CA TYR A 172 9.75 -5.56 8.71
C TYR A 172 8.41 -5.99 9.33
N ASN A 173 7.55 -5.00 9.50
CA ASN A 173 6.17 -5.12 9.92
C ASN A 173 6.02 -5.65 11.35
N LEU A 174 6.65 -4.94 12.29
CA LEU A 174 6.48 -5.15 13.72
C LEU A 174 5.38 -4.25 14.27
N TYR A 175 4.62 -4.77 15.23
CA TYR A 175 3.65 -3.99 15.98
C TYR A 175 4.31 -3.28 17.16
N TYR A 176 4.13 -1.96 17.25
CA TYR A 176 4.68 -1.08 18.27
C TYR A 176 3.59 -0.25 18.95
N PRO A 177 2.89 -0.81 19.95
CA PRO A 177 1.78 -0.12 20.60
C PRO A 177 2.25 1.01 21.54
N ASP A 178 3.42 0.86 22.16
CA ASP A 178 3.86 1.69 23.27
C ASP A 178 5.35 2.05 23.12
N GLU A 179 5.62 3.31 22.77
CA GLU A 179 6.97 3.83 22.50
C GLU A 179 7.88 3.90 23.72
N GLU A 180 7.31 3.93 24.92
CA GLU A 180 8.10 4.09 26.14
C GLU A 180 8.81 2.78 26.51
N LYS A 181 8.25 1.64 26.07
CA LYS A 181 8.72 0.32 26.50
C LYS A 181 9.78 -0.30 25.58
N ASN A 182 9.97 0.20 24.36
CA ASN A 182 10.80 -0.44 23.33
C ASN A 182 10.48 -1.94 23.12
N ILE A 183 9.23 -2.36 23.39
CA ILE A 183 8.76 -3.74 23.20
C ILE A 183 7.93 -3.80 21.93
N LEU A 184 8.34 -4.69 21.04
CA LEU A 184 7.75 -4.93 19.73
C LEU A 184 7.21 -6.34 19.63
N TYR A 185 6.22 -6.54 18.76
CA TYR A 185 5.59 -7.84 18.57
C TYR A 185 5.61 -8.24 17.10
N PHE A 186 5.94 -9.51 16.86
CA PHE A 186 5.74 -10.14 15.56
C PHE A 186 4.25 -10.17 15.20
N LEU A 187 4.01 -9.96 13.91
CA LEU A 187 2.74 -10.18 13.22
C LEU A 187 2.90 -11.39 12.30
N ASP A 188 1.79 -11.97 11.86
CA ASP A 188 1.80 -13.15 10.98
C ASP A 188 2.53 -12.91 9.65
N ASN A 189 2.62 -11.64 9.24
CA ASN A 189 3.30 -11.18 8.04
C ASN A 189 4.59 -10.37 8.35
N THR A 190 5.22 -10.60 9.50
CA THR A 190 6.56 -10.08 9.78
C THR A 190 7.59 -10.76 8.89
N ILE A 191 8.53 -9.98 8.34
CA ILE A 191 9.57 -10.48 7.43
C ILE A 191 10.93 -10.18 8.04
N ILE A 192 11.82 -11.17 8.07
CA ILE A 192 13.21 -11.02 8.51
C ILE A 192 14.11 -11.12 7.28
N LYS A 193 15.05 -10.17 7.15
CA LYS A 193 16.12 -10.18 6.16
C LYS A 193 17.46 -10.21 6.87
N HIS A 194 18.28 -11.19 6.49
CA HIS A 194 19.68 -11.26 6.88
C HIS A 194 20.49 -10.50 5.82
N GLU A 195 21.39 -9.63 6.27
CA GLU A 195 22.40 -9.00 5.41
C GLU A 195 23.67 -9.86 5.39
#